data_AF-A0A1B6IC80-F1
#
_entry.id   AF-A0A1B6IC80-F1
#
_cell.length_a   1.000
_cell.length_b   1.000
_cell.length_c   1.000
_cell.angle_alpha   90.00
_cell.angle_beta   90.00
_cell.angle_gamma   90.00
#
_symmetry.space_group_name_H-M   'P 1'
#
loop_
_entity.id
_entity.type
_entity.pdbx_description
1 polymer ?
#
loop_
_entity_poly.entity_id
_entity_poly.type
_entity_poly.pdbx_seq_one_letter_code
_entity_poly.pdbx_strand_id
1 'polypeptide(L)'
;ASYSQLVVVTLNYRLGVLGFLNANIAPYSSARVANYGLMDQVAALHWIQQNIALFGGDPDNVTLLGHGTGAACIQFLIMSPTVMPGLFHRAVLLSGSALSSWSLVEDPVYWAVRLARQFGCPVPDDLLSHHENIVDCLREVPLAALMKADIQPPAHLSSFGPSVDGVVIKHNFRKDILTHGDLTSGRRS
;
A
#
# COMPACT_ATOMS: atom_id res chain seq x y z
N ALA A 1 -14.51 29.48 -9.87
CA ALA A 1 -14.95 28.80 -11.10
C ALA A 1 -14.03 27.62 -11.34
N SER A 2 -14.54 26.38 -11.37
CA SER A 2 -13.74 25.23 -11.78
C SER A 2 -13.44 25.35 -13.27
N TYR A 3 -12.16 25.48 -13.63
CA TYR A 3 -11.73 25.70 -15.01
C TYR A 3 -11.93 24.45 -15.89
N SER A 4 -12.12 23.29 -15.25
CA SER A 4 -12.41 22.01 -15.88
C SER A 4 -13.72 21.46 -15.30
N GLN A 5 -14.58 20.91 -16.15
CA GLN A 5 -15.81 20.22 -15.76
C GLN A 5 -15.47 18.81 -15.25
N LEU A 6 -14.85 18.73 -14.07
CA LEU A 6 -14.39 17.49 -13.45
C LEU A 6 -14.90 17.38 -12.01
N VAL A 7 -15.21 16.16 -11.59
CA VAL A 7 -15.41 15.82 -10.18
C VAL A 7 -14.04 15.44 -9.60
N VAL A 8 -13.64 16.11 -8.52
CA VAL A 8 -12.39 15.83 -7.82
C VAL A 8 -12.71 15.15 -6.49
N VAL A 9 -12.14 13.98 -6.28
CA VAL A 9 -12.25 13.22 -5.02
C VAL A 9 -10.88 13.19 -4.36
N THR A 10 -10.83 13.52 -3.07
CA THR A 10 -9.65 13.32 -2.22
C THR A 10 -10.00 12.29 -1.16
N LEU A 11 -9.05 11.42 -0.82
CA LEU A 11 -9.26 10.33 0.12
C LEU A 11 -8.17 10.32 1.18
N ASN A 12 -8.54 9.85 2.37
CA ASN A 12 -7.60 9.52 3.44
C ASN A 12 -7.42 8.01 3.49
N TYR A 13 -6.20 7.55 3.76
CA TYR A 13 -5.87 6.14 3.97
C TYR A 13 -4.93 6.02 5.17
N ARG A 14 -4.84 4.83 5.77
CA ARG A 14 -3.96 4.62 6.93
C ARG A 14 -2.49 4.81 6.56
N LEU A 15 -1.75 5.47 7.46
CA LEU A 15 -0.34 5.84 7.28
C LEU A 15 0.57 5.12 8.29
N GLY A 16 1.86 5.08 7.97
CA GLY A 16 2.91 4.54 8.84
C GLY A 16 2.59 3.13 9.34
N VAL A 17 2.88 2.88 10.61
CA VAL A 17 2.64 1.58 11.27
C VAL A 17 1.19 1.10 11.13
N LEU A 18 0.20 2.00 11.19
CA LEU A 18 -1.22 1.62 11.14
C LEU A 18 -1.66 1.14 9.75
N GLY A 19 -0.98 1.62 8.71
CA GLY A 19 -1.27 1.26 7.32
C GLY A 19 -0.38 0.16 6.77
N PHE A 20 0.80 -0.05 7.36
CA PHE A 20 1.88 -0.77 6.68
C PHE A 20 2.76 -1.63 7.60
N LEU A 21 2.33 -1.92 8.83
CA LEU A 21 3.00 -2.92 9.66
C LEU A 21 2.90 -4.30 8.99
N ASN A 22 4.05 -4.93 8.75
CA ASN A 22 4.12 -6.27 8.19
C ASN A 22 5.15 -7.11 8.96
N ALA A 23 4.67 -8.12 9.69
CA ALA A 23 5.49 -9.06 10.45
C ALA A 23 5.66 -10.42 9.74
N ASN A 24 5.07 -10.59 8.55
CA ASN A 24 5.08 -11.87 7.83
C ASN A 24 6.47 -12.14 7.21
N ILE A 25 7.15 -13.16 7.73
CA ILE A 25 8.48 -13.59 7.25
C ILE A 25 8.43 -14.43 5.98
N ALA A 26 7.26 -14.97 5.62
CA ALA A 26 7.12 -15.90 4.51
C ALA A 26 6.05 -15.47 3.49
N PRO A 27 6.13 -14.24 2.92
CA PRO A 27 5.13 -13.75 1.98
C PRO A 27 5.03 -14.59 0.68
N TYR A 28 6.03 -15.45 0.41
CA TYR A 28 6.09 -16.33 -0.76
C TYR A 28 5.32 -17.65 -0.58
N SER A 29 5.40 -18.27 0.61
CA SER A 29 4.76 -19.56 0.90
C SER A 29 3.47 -19.41 1.69
N SER A 30 3.29 -18.28 2.40
CA SER A 30 2.09 -17.94 3.16
C SER A 30 1.77 -16.46 2.98
N ALA A 31 1.11 -16.12 1.87
CA ALA A 31 0.68 -14.75 1.59
C ALA A 31 -0.34 -14.27 2.63
N ARG A 32 -0.17 -13.05 3.14
CA ARG A 32 -1.04 -12.44 4.15
C ARG A 32 -1.14 -10.95 3.90
N VAL A 33 -2.33 -10.37 4.09
CA VAL A 33 -2.54 -8.93 3.88
C VAL A 33 -1.76 -8.14 4.91
N ALA A 34 -0.94 -7.20 4.46
CA ALA A 34 -0.22 -6.26 5.33
C ALA A 34 -0.22 -4.81 4.82
N ASN A 35 -0.54 -4.59 3.53
CA ASN A 35 -0.62 -3.27 2.92
C ASN A 35 -2.00 -2.61 3.16
N TYR A 36 -2.39 -2.44 4.43
CA TYR A 36 -3.70 -1.89 4.79
C TYR A 36 -3.96 -0.50 4.21
N GLY A 37 -2.95 0.36 4.12
CA GLY A 37 -3.07 1.68 3.49
C GLY A 37 -3.37 1.61 1.99
N LEU A 38 -2.89 0.59 1.28
CA LEU A 38 -3.28 0.33 -0.12
C LEU A 38 -4.68 -0.26 -0.19
N MET A 39 -5.04 -1.17 0.72
CA MET A 39 -6.39 -1.74 0.79
C MET A 39 -7.46 -0.68 1.07
N ASP A 40 -7.13 0.35 1.86
CA ASP A 40 -8.01 1.51 2.07
C ASP A 40 -8.25 2.27 0.75
N GLN A 41 -7.22 2.43 -0.08
CA GLN A 41 -7.35 3.05 -1.40
C GLN A 41 -8.19 2.17 -2.35
N VAL A 42 -8.03 0.85 -2.30
CA VAL A 42 -8.88 -0.09 -3.07
C VAL A 42 -10.34 0.01 -2.62
N ALA A 43 -10.60 0.07 -1.31
CA ALA A 43 -11.95 0.26 -0.78
C ALA A 43 -12.56 1.60 -1.20
N ALA A 44 -11.76 2.68 -1.21
CA ALA A 44 -12.20 3.98 -1.71
C ALA A 44 -12.54 3.93 -3.20
N LEU A 45 -11.78 3.20 -4.02
CA LEU A 45 -12.09 3.00 -5.45
C LEU A 45 -13.40 2.26 -5.65
N HIS A 46 -13.66 1.22 -4.84
CA HIS A 46 -14.96 0.55 -4.84
C HIS A 46 -16.10 1.50 -4.48
N TRP A 47 -15.90 2.34 -3.47
CA TRP A 47 -16.89 3.34 -3.10
C TRP A 47 -17.14 4.34 -4.25
N ILE A 48 -16.08 4.82 -4.92
CA ILE A 48 -16.19 5.71 -6.07
C ILE A 48 -17.02 5.04 -7.17
N GLN A 49 -16.70 3.80 -7.53
CA GLN A 49 -17.44 3.06 -8.56
C GLN A 49 -18.94 2.94 -8.25
N GLN A 50 -19.30 2.76 -6.97
CA GLN A 50 -20.68 2.59 -6.56
C GLN A 50 -21.46 3.91 -6.42
N ASN A 51 -20.77 5.04 -6.18
CA ASN A 51 -21.42 6.26 -5.70
C ASN A 51 -21.17 7.50 -6.57
N ILE A 52 -20.10 7.56 -7.36
CA ILE A 52 -19.67 8.82 -7.99
C ILE A 52 -20.68 9.38 -8.99
N ALA A 53 -21.51 8.53 -9.60
CA ALA A 53 -22.62 8.93 -10.47
C ALA A 53 -23.61 9.86 -9.76
N LEU A 54 -23.83 9.69 -8.46
CA LEU A 54 -24.72 10.54 -7.65
C LEU A 54 -24.17 11.96 -7.47
N PHE A 55 -22.87 12.14 -7.66
CA PHE A 55 -22.17 13.43 -7.59
C PHE A 55 -21.92 14.03 -8.97
N GLY A 56 -22.50 13.46 -10.03
CA GLY A 56 -22.31 13.90 -11.41
C GLY A 56 -20.98 13.46 -12.04
N GLY A 57 -20.28 12.50 -11.44
CA GLY A 57 -19.10 11.88 -12.04
C GLY A 57 -19.46 10.67 -12.89
N ASP A 58 -18.49 10.20 -13.68
CA ASP A 58 -18.63 9.04 -14.54
C ASP A 58 -17.76 7.88 -14.00
N PRO A 59 -18.35 6.76 -13.53
CA PRO A 59 -17.59 5.62 -13.00
C PRO A 59 -16.70 4.95 -14.06
N ASP A 60 -17.04 5.06 -15.35
CA ASP A 60 -16.27 4.51 -16.47
C ASP A 60 -15.12 5.45 -16.90
N ASN A 61 -14.97 6.61 -16.23
CA ASN A 61 -13.95 7.61 -16.53
C ASN A 61 -13.16 8.07 -15.30
N VAL A 62 -12.84 7.13 -14.41
CA VAL A 62 -12.02 7.40 -13.21
C VAL A 62 -10.53 7.46 -13.55
N THR A 63 -9.88 8.56 -13.18
CA THR A 63 -8.42 8.78 -13.30
C THR A 63 -7.79 8.95 -11.93
N LEU A 64 -6.77 8.15 -11.61
CA LEU A 64 -5.98 8.32 -10.40
C LEU A 64 -4.88 9.35 -10.62
N LEU A 65 -4.67 10.24 -9.65
CA LEU A 65 -3.58 11.21 -9.68
C LEU A 65 -2.88 11.20 -8.33
N GLY A 66 -1.55 11.09 -8.34
CA GLY A 66 -0.74 11.06 -7.12
C GLY A 66 0.60 11.74 -7.30
N HIS A 67 1.14 12.27 -6.21
CA HIS A 67 2.47 12.87 -6.15
C HIS A 67 3.34 12.14 -5.11
N GLY A 68 4.62 11.90 -5.42
CA GLY A 68 5.56 11.26 -4.50
C GLY A 68 5.10 9.86 -4.06
N THR A 69 4.86 9.68 -2.77
CA THR A 69 4.34 8.42 -2.20
C THR A 69 2.97 8.04 -2.77
N GLY A 70 2.12 9.01 -3.10
CA GLY A 70 0.83 8.76 -3.77
C GLY A 70 1.03 8.20 -5.19
N ALA A 71 2.00 8.71 -5.95
CA ALA A 71 2.34 8.18 -7.26
C ALA A 71 2.85 6.72 -7.16
N ALA A 72 3.72 6.44 -6.18
CA ALA A 72 4.17 5.08 -5.92
C ALA A 72 3.02 4.14 -5.53
N CYS A 73 2.09 4.58 -4.67
CA CYS A 73 0.89 3.82 -4.31
C CYS A 73 0.05 3.48 -5.55
N ILE A 74 -0.24 4.45 -6.42
CA ILE A 74 -0.99 4.21 -7.66
C ILE A 74 -0.27 3.19 -8.53
N GLN A 75 1.07 3.27 -8.64
CA GLN A 75 1.82 2.29 -9.41
C GLN A 75 1.72 0.87 -8.81
N PHE A 76 1.73 0.72 -7.49
CA PHE A 76 1.44 -0.56 -6.85
C PHE A 76 0.01 -1.05 -7.13
N LEU A 77 -0.99 -0.15 -7.10
CA LEU A 77 -2.37 -0.49 -7.40
C LEU A 77 -2.57 -0.96 -8.86
N ILE A 78 -1.91 -0.31 -9.82
CA ILE A 78 -1.94 -0.71 -11.25
C ILE A 78 -1.52 -2.16 -11.43
N MET A 79 -0.56 -2.64 -10.64
CA MET A 79 0.02 -3.97 -10.77
C MET A 79 -0.58 -4.99 -9.80
N SER A 80 -1.41 -4.53 -8.88
CA SER A 80 -1.92 -5.34 -7.80
C SER A 80 -2.96 -6.32 -8.33
N PRO A 81 -2.85 -7.63 -8.02
CA PRO A 81 -3.87 -8.59 -8.41
C PRO A 81 -5.19 -8.39 -7.64
N THR A 82 -5.19 -7.67 -6.52
CA THR A 82 -6.41 -7.38 -5.75
C THR A 82 -7.25 -6.26 -6.36
N VAL A 83 -6.69 -5.48 -7.28
CA VAL A 83 -7.43 -4.43 -8.00
C VAL A 83 -8.13 -5.08 -9.19
N MET A 84 -9.46 -5.08 -9.17
CA MET A 84 -10.25 -5.60 -10.28
C MET A 84 -10.23 -4.63 -11.48
N PRO A 85 -10.29 -5.14 -12.73
CA PRO A 85 -10.48 -4.30 -13.91
C PRO A 85 -11.72 -3.41 -13.77
N GLY A 86 -11.62 -2.16 -14.23
CA GLY A 86 -12.71 -1.17 -14.20
C GLY A 86 -12.76 -0.28 -12.96
N LEU A 87 -11.97 -0.53 -11.91
CA LEU A 87 -11.94 0.37 -10.74
C LEU A 87 -11.40 1.77 -11.07
N PHE A 88 -10.45 1.84 -12.02
CA PHE A 88 -9.96 3.08 -12.61
C PHE A 88 -9.40 2.79 -14.01
N HIS A 89 -9.24 3.85 -14.81
CA HIS A 89 -8.98 3.74 -16.24
C HIS A 89 -7.68 4.40 -16.67
N ARG A 90 -7.24 5.42 -15.92
CA ARG A 90 -6.02 6.19 -16.21
C ARG A 90 -5.31 6.53 -14.91
N ALA A 91 -4.01 6.79 -15.03
CA ALA A 91 -3.17 7.20 -13.91
C ALA A 91 -2.23 8.33 -14.34
N VAL A 92 -2.05 9.31 -13.44
CA VAL A 92 -1.07 10.39 -13.56
C VAL A 92 -0.13 10.29 -12.37
N LEU A 93 1.13 9.92 -12.65
CA LEU A 93 2.16 9.67 -11.65
C LEU A 93 3.15 10.84 -11.62
N LEU A 94 3.14 11.65 -10.56
CA LEU A 94 3.98 12.83 -10.44
C LEU A 94 5.11 12.58 -9.44
N SER A 95 6.36 12.65 -9.90
CA SER A 95 7.55 12.64 -9.03
C SER A 95 7.62 11.47 -8.03
N GLY A 96 7.18 10.27 -8.44
CA GLY A 96 7.25 9.08 -7.61
C GLY A 96 6.99 7.81 -8.41
N SER A 97 7.58 6.70 -7.96
CA SER A 97 7.47 5.40 -8.60
C SER A 97 7.61 4.27 -7.57
N ALA A 98 6.97 3.13 -7.83
CA ALA A 98 7.17 1.87 -7.12
C ALA A 98 8.61 1.30 -7.25
N LEU A 99 9.44 1.88 -8.12
CA LEU A 99 10.87 1.56 -8.24
C LEU A 99 11.77 2.46 -7.39
N SER A 100 11.24 3.50 -6.74
CA SER A 100 12.03 4.38 -5.88
C SER A 100 12.46 3.64 -4.60
N SER A 101 13.67 3.88 -4.12
CA SER A 101 14.25 3.20 -2.94
C SER A 101 13.39 3.33 -1.67
N TRP A 102 12.69 4.46 -1.52
CA TRP A 102 11.81 4.75 -0.38
C TRP A 102 10.38 4.20 -0.54
N SER A 103 10.02 3.68 -1.72
CA SER A 103 8.63 3.32 -2.03
C SER A 103 8.21 1.94 -1.51
N LEU A 104 9.16 1.00 -1.42
CA LEU A 104 8.96 -0.34 -0.89
C LEU A 104 9.88 -0.56 0.31
N VAL A 105 9.34 -1.08 1.41
CA VAL A 105 10.12 -1.54 2.56
C VAL A 105 10.68 -2.92 2.27
N GLU A 106 12.02 -3.04 2.21
CA GLU A 106 12.69 -4.30 1.86
C GLU A 106 12.66 -5.33 2.99
N ASP A 107 12.85 -4.90 4.24
CA ASP A 107 12.82 -5.78 5.42
C ASP A 107 11.74 -5.32 6.42
N PRO A 108 10.45 -5.55 6.10
CA PRO A 108 9.37 -5.09 6.97
C PRO A 108 9.34 -5.81 8.32
N VAL A 109 9.75 -7.09 8.36
CA VAL A 109 9.75 -7.90 9.58
C VAL A 109 10.76 -7.36 10.59
N TYR A 110 11.95 -6.94 10.13
CA TYR A 110 12.91 -6.25 10.98
C TYR A 110 12.30 -5.03 11.68
N TRP A 111 11.58 -4.17 10.94
CA TRP A 111 10.94 -2.99 11.50
C TRP A 111 9.80 -3.33 12.47
N ALA A 112 8.99 -4.34 12.15
CA ALA A 112 7.95 -4.84 13.03
C ALA A 112 8.52 -5.38 14.36
N VAL A 113 9.60 -6.17 14.30
CA VAL A 113 10.29 -6.70 15.50
C VAL A 113 10.93 -5.58 16.31
N ARG A 114 11.54 -4.57 15.66
CA ARG A 114 12.10 -3.41 16.38
C ARG A 114 11.02 -2.64 17.14
N LEU A 115 9.88 -2.40 16.50
CA LEU A 115 8.73 -1.77 17.13
C LEU A 115 8.19 -2.60 18.30
N ALA A 116 8.05 -3.91 18.10
CA ALA A 116 7.62 -4.83 19.15
C ALA A 116 8.53 -4.73 20.39
N ARG A 117 9.85 -4.77 20.18
CA ARG A 117 10.83 -4.65 21.26
C ARG A 117 10.75 -3.30 21.98
N GLN A 118 10.52 -2.21 21.25
CA GLN A 118 10.37 -0.89 21.85
C GLN A 118 9.19 -0.81 22.83
N PHE A 119 8.09 -1.52 22.56
CA PHE A 119 6.90 -1.55 23.42
C PHE A 119 6.82 -2.78 24.33
N GLY A 120 7.88 -3.59 24.40
CA GLY A 120 7.91 -4.78 25.25
C GLY A 120 6.98 -5.92 24.78
N CYS A 121 6.60 -5.92 23.51
CA CYS A 121 5.81 -7.00 22.93
C CYS A 121 6.64 -8.28 22.75
N PRO A 122 6.05 -9.47 22.97
CA PRO A 122 6.74 -10.73 22.78
C PRO A 122 7.14 -10.91 21.31
N VAL A 123 8.38 -11.34 21.10
CA VAL A 123 8.89 -11.74 19.79
C VAL A 123 9.11 -13.24 19.85
N PRO A 124 8.26 -14.05 19.19
CA PRO A 124 8.39 -15.51 19.20
C PRO A 124 9.71 -15.98 18.59
N ASP A 125 10.25 -17.08 19.10
CA ASP A 125 11.43 -17.73 18.50
C ASP A 125 11.10 -18.29 17.11
N ASP A 126 9.89 -18.84 16.93
CA ASP A 126 9.36 -19.26 15.63
C ASP A 126 8.47 -18.16 15.02
N LEU A 127 9.11 -17.22 14.32
CA LEU A 127 8.40 -16.18 13.56
C LEU A 127 7.63 -16.72 12.35
N LEU A 128 7.96 -17.91 11.84
CA LEU A 128 7.26 -18.48 10.70
C LEU A 128 5.82 -18.83 11.07
N SER A 129 5.65 -19.46 12.23
CA SER A 129 4.34 -19.91 12.72
C SER A 129 3.59 -18.88 13.57
N HIS A 130 4.29 -17.91 14.18
CA HIS A 130 3.72 -17.08 15.25
C HIS A 130 3.93 -15.56 15.10
N HIS A 131 4.27 -15.05 13.93
CA HIS A 131 4.47 -13.61 13.71
C HIS A 131 3.23 -12.76 14.03
N GLU A 132 2.03 -13.33 14.05
CA GLU A 132 0.79 -12.66 14.48
C GLU A 132 0.84 -12.17 15.93
N ASN A 133 1.57 -12.85 16.82
CA ASN A 133 1.70 -12.45 18.23
C ASN A 133 2.30 -11.04 18.37
N ILE A 134 3.19 -10.65 17.45
CA ILE A 134 3.74 -9.30 17.39
C ILE A 134 2.62 -8.29 17.10
N VAL A 135 1.79 -8.59 16.10
CA VAL A 135 0.70 -7.71 15.66
C VAL A 135 -0.36 -7.60 16.74
N ASP A 136 -0.74 -8.71 17.36
CA ASP A 136 -1.76 -8.75 18.40
C ASP A 136 -1.34 -7.96 19.64
N CYS A 137 -0.10 -8.10 20.09
CA CYS A 137 0.39 -7.25 21.17
C CYS A 137 0.43 -5.76 20.80
N LEU A 138 0.90 -5.43 19.59
CA LEU A 138 0.97 -4.03 19.14
C LEU A 138 -0.42 -3.38 19.01
N ARG A 139 -1.50 -4.15 18.83
CA ARG A 139 -2.88 -3.63 18.84
C ARG A 139 -3.33 -3.14 20.22
N GLU A 140 -2.77 -3.73 21.29
CA GLU A 140 -3.06 -3.32 22.67
C GLU A 140 -2.26 -2.09 23.11
N VAL A 141 -1.24 -1.68 22.34
CA VAL A 141 -0.47 -0.47 22.61
C VAL A 141 -1.34 0.77 22.35
N PRO A 142 -1.44 1.72 23.30
CA PRO A 142 -2.20 2.95 23.08
C PRO A 142 -1.72 3.70 21.83
N LEU A 143 -2.65 4.09 20.97
CA LEU A 143 -2.34 4.76 19.70
C LEU A 143 -1.40 5.97 19.87
N ALA A 144 -1.64 6.80 20.89
CA ALA A 144 -0.80 7.96 21.16
C ALA A 144 0.65 7.61 21.54
N ALA A 145 0.88 6.43 22.12
CA ALA A 145 2.23 5.91 22.39
C ALA A 145 2.84 5.35 21.10
N LEU A 146 2.07 4.59 20.33
CA LEU A 146 2.49 4.00 19.07
C LEU A 146 2.92 5.07 18.04
N MET A 147 2.19 6.19 17.97
CA MET A 147 2.53 7.34 17.12
C MET A 147 3.81 8.08 17.54
N LYS A 148 4.28 7.88 18.77
CA LYS A 148 5.52 8.47 19.30
C LYS A 148 6.73 7.52 19.17
N ALA A 149 6.54 6.35 18.56
CA ALA A 149 7.63 5.41 18.34
C ALA A 149 8.72 6.04 17.47
N ASP A 150 9.95 6.01 17.97
CA ASP A 150 11.11 6.54 17.26
C ASP A 150 11.79 5.44 16.44
N ILE A 151 11.26 5.22 15.24
CA ILE A 151 11.79 4.24 14.29
C ILE A 151 12.18 4.95 12.99
N GLN A 152 13.44 5.40 12.97
CA GLN A 152 14.02 6.06 11.83
C GLN A 152 14.68 5.06 10.88
N PRO A 153 14.30 5.03 9.59
CA PRO A 153 15.04 4.32 8.58
C PRO A 153 16.34 5.06 8.23
N PRO A 154 17.31 4.38 7.58
CA PRO A 154 18.42 5.06 6.93
C PRO A 154 17.92 6.07 5.88
N ALA A 155 18.79 7.01 5.50
CA ALA A 155 18.46 8.01 4.49
C ALA A 155 17.93 7.38 3.19
N HIS A 156 16.89 7.97 2.61
CA HIS A 156 16.24 7.54 1.36
C HIS A 156 15.50 6.19 1.42
N LEU A 157 15.26 5.64 2.61
CA LEU A 157 14.46 4.43 2.85
C LEU A 157 13.25 4.73 3.74
N SER A 158 12.35 3.75 3.87
CA SER A 158 11.14 3.82 4.70
C SER A 158 11.11 2.65 5.70
N SER A 159 10.67 2.90 6.93
CA SER A 159 10.48 1.85 7.96
C SER A 159 9.08 1.22 7.90
N PHE A 160 8.06 2.02 7.62
CA PHE A 160 6.68 1.58 7.43
C PHE A 160 6.12 2.16 6.12
N GLY A 161 5.80 1.27 5.19
CA GLY A 161 5.32 1.59 3.85
C GLY A 161 4.99 0.31 3.08
N PRO A 162 4.62 0.42 1.80
CA PRO A 162 4.32 -0.73 0.96
C PRO A 162 5.40 -1.82 1.07
N SER A 163 4.99 -3.09 1.22
CA SER A 163 5.91 -4.22 1.30
C SER A 163 5.34 -5.44 0.57
N VAL A 164 6.19 -6.38 0.17
CA VAL A 164 5.73 -7.62 -0.48
C VAL A 164 4.98 -8.45 0.56
N ASP A 165 3.68 -8.62 0.33
CA ASP A 165 2.79 -9.36 1.23
C ASP A 165 2.19 -10.60 0.54
N GLY A 166 2.46 -10.76 -0.76
CA GLY A 166 1.97 -11.86 -1.60
C GLY A 166 0.49 -11.73 -1.99
N VAL A 167 -0.22 -10.71 -1.47
CA VAL A 167 -1.64 -10.46 -1.71
C VAL A 167 -1.79 -9.20 -2.56
N VAL A 168 -1.49 -8.03 -2.00
CA VAL A 168 -1.60 -6.74 -2.69
C VAL A 168 -0.38 -6.51 -3.58
N ILE A 169 0.83 -6.81 -3.07
CA ILE A 169 2.07 -6.67 -3.81
C ILE A 169 2.72 -8.05 -3.93
N LYS A 170 2.83 -8.53 -5.18
CA LYS A 170 3.47 -9.80 -5.50
C LYS A 170 4.99 -9.69 -5.38
N HIS A 171 5.65 -10.82 -5.15
CA HIS A 171 7.11 -10.86 -5.08
C HIS A 171 7.82 -10.48 -6.38
N ASN A 172 7.23 -10.78 -7.52
CA ASN A 172 7.79 -10.50 -8.84
C ASN A 172 7.44 -9.10 -9.37
N PHE A 173 6.88 -8.20 -8.53
CA PHE A 173 6.38 -6.89 -8.97
C PHE A 173 7.43 -6.06 -9.75
N ARG A 174 8.71 -6.08 -9.32
CA ARG A 174 9.79 -5.35 -10.01
C ARG A 174 10.00 -5.88 -11.43
N LYS A 175 9.94 -7.20 -11.61
CA LYS A 175 10.06 -7.82 -12.94
C LYS A 175 8.87 -7.44 -13.79
N ASP A 176 7.66 -7.49 -13.22
CA ASP A 176 6.43 -7.13 -13.94
C ASP A 176 6.45 -5.69 -14.43
N ILE A 177 6.98 -4.74 -13.64
CA ILE A 177 7.18 -3.34 -14.10
C ILE A 177 8.11 -3.27 -15.30
N LEU A 178 9.21 -4.01 -15.27
CA LEU A 178 10.24 -3.95 -16.31
C LEU A 178 9.83 -4.69 -17.59
N THR A 179 9.02 -5.76 -17.48
CA THR A 179 8.59 -6.57 -18.62
C THR A 179 7.25 -6.14 -19.20
N HIS A 180 6.35 -5.59 -18.37
CA HIS A 180 5.04 -5.07 -18.77
C HIS A 180 4.96 -3.54 -18.70
N GLY A 181 6.12 -2.85 -18.73
CA GLY A 181 6.20 -1.39 -18.78
C GLY A 181 5.48 -0.75 -19.98
N ASP A 182 4.98 -1.56 -20.92
CA ASP A 182 3.97 -1.17 -21.87
C ASP A 182 2.56 -1.26 -21.25
N LEU A 183 2.24 -0.30 -20.38
CA LEU A 183 0.91 -0.08 -19.80
C LEU A 183 -0.17 0.28 -20.87
N THR A 184 0.19 0.26 -22.16
CA THR A 184 -0.71 0.57 -23.29
C THR A 184 -1.27 -0.67 -23.99
N SER A 185 -0.83 -1.88 -23.66
CA SER A 185 -1.21 -3.10 -24.40
C SER A 185 -2.61 -3.66 -24.07
N GLY A 186 -3.47 -2.92 -23.37
CA GLY A 186 -4.86 -3.28 -23.06
C GLY A 186 -5.83 -3.21 -24.25
N ARG A 187 -5.36 -2.94 -25.48
CA ARG A 187 -6.11 -3.21 -26.71
C ARG A 187 -5.56 -4.45 -27.39
N ARG A 188 -6.01 -5.63 -26.98
CA ARG A 188 -6.01 -6.81 -27.86
C ARG A 188 -7.38 -7.48 -27.80
N SER A 189 -8.01 -7.45 -28.98
CA SER A 189 -9.21 -8.13 -29.48
C SER A 189 -10.50 -7.97 -28.69
#